data_AF-A0A3D4Q9E2-F1
#
_entry.id   AF-A0A3D4Q9E2-F1
#
_cell.length_a   1.000
_cell.length_b   1.000
_cell.length_c   1.000
_cell.angle_alpha   90.00
_cell.angle_beta   90.00
_cell.angle_gamma   90.00
#
_symmetry.space_group_name_H-M   'P 1'
#
loop_
_entity.id
_entity.type
_entity.pdbx_description
1 polymer ?
#
loop_
_entity_poly.entity_id
_entity_poly.type
_entity_poly.pdbx_seq_one_letter_code
_entity_poly.pdbx_strand_id
1 'polypeptide(L)'
;MKLQANYHTHTTFCDGSDSAEAVVQEAIRKGFTHLGFSGHMDPGVFMDFQAYTAEICRLQAAYRGKIDILRGAELDNVYDPCCVAGNRKTDAVQITHERGAASGTVFSETSGFEASGGSAKSKMPGGDIVEISNRCGGSTKSKMPGAEYTIGSTHFVPVPGSTVWSHTAAFGSHREGSENWDLIGVDGDIGLLHDQCKKYYNGDFYALSADYYRFEACVAERLHPTFIGHFDLITRFNDLSREDGGHFLDEQSERYLGPARRAMAALVPYGVPFEINCGAMNRGRKKEVYPRPELLRELHALGGEILISSDAHQKELLDGGFEEAMEVARWAGFTHTNLLVRGEKSEGQRSRNRTEALCDQEHREAERHPDRPYTWPQAERRVAKNTNADEGGLLYWQPVPL
;
A
#
# COMPACT_ATOMS: atom_id res chain seq x y z
N MET A 1 -24.20 -12.14 -0.58
CA MET A 1 -24.30 -11.12 0.50
C MET A 1 -23.78 -9.82 -0.08
N LYS A 2 -24.38 -8.65 0.18
CA LYS A 2 -23.79 -7.39 -0.32
C LYS A 2 -22.75 -6.88 0.67
N LEU A 3 -21.51 -6.69 0.23
CA LEU A 3 -20.50 -6.01 1.05
C LEU A 3 -20.90 -4.55 1.25
N GLN A 4 -20.89 -4.10 2.50
CA GLN A 4 -21.33 -2.76 2.92
C GLN A 4 -20.17 -1.88 3.35
N ALA A 5 -18.96 -2.22 2.91
CA ALA A 5 -17.73 -1.55 3.31
C ALA A 5 -16.79 -1.41 2.11
N ASN A 6 -16.12 -0.26 2.01
CA ASN A 6 -15.03 -0.02 1.08
C ASN A 6 -14.00 0.88 1.73
N TYR A 7 -12.72 0.53 1.65
CA TYR A 7 -11.63 1.25 2.32
C TYR A 7 -10.56 1.77 1.35
N HIS A 8 -10.77 1.59 0.05
CA HIS A 8 -9.90 2.12 -0.98
C HIS A 8 -10.72 3.03 -1.90
N THR A 9 -10.69 4.33 -1.58
CA THR A 9 -11.54 5.34 -2.24
C THR A 9 -10.79 6.64 -2.39
N HIS A 10 -10.81 7.16 -3.61
CA HIS A 10 -10.15 8.39 -4.04
C HIS A 10 -11.16 9.49 -4.32
N THR A 11 -10.71 10.74 -4.22
CA THR A 11 -11.54 11.94 -4.39
C THR A 11 -10.76 13.02 -5.12
N THR A 12 -11.36 14.19 -5.32
CA THR A 12 -10.68 15.39 -5.88
C THR A 12 -9.50 15.92 -5.06
N PHE A 13 -9.11 15.26 -3.96
CA PHE A 13 -7.87 15.58 -3.23
C PHE A 13 -6.63 14.94 -3.88
N CYS A 14 -6.83 13.92 -4.70
CA CYS A 14 -5.83 13.27 -5.54
C CYS A 14 -6.36 13.20 -6.98
N ASP A 15 -6.42 12.02 -7.57
CA ASP A 15 -6.80 11.75 -8.96
C ASP A 15 -8.25 11.23 -9.13
N GLY A 16 -9.06 11.28 -8.07
CA GLY A 16 -10.50 11.03 -8.14
C GLY A 16 -11.29 12.21 -8.74
N SER A 17 -12.46 11.92 -9.33
CA SER A 17 -13.29 12.94 -10.01
C SER A 17 -14.36 13.59 -9.13
N ASP A 18 -14.75 12.95 -8.03
CA ASP A 18 -15.83 13.39 -7.16
C ASP A 18 -15.32 13.98 -5.84
N SER A 19 -16.07 14.95 -5.30
CA SER A 19 -15.79 15.48 -3.97
C SER A 19 -16.01 14.40 -2.91
N ALA A 20 -15.28 14.50 -1.79
CA ALA A 20 -15.44 13.56 -0.68
C ALA A 20 -16.89 13.48 -0.19
N GLU A 21 -17.61 14.60 -0.12
CA GLU A 21 -19.03 14.60 0.27
C GLU A 21 -19.93 13.86 -0.73
N ALA A 22 -19.71 14.03 -2.04
CA ALA A 22 -20.48 13.32 -3.06
C ALA A 22 -20.27 11.81 -2.98
N VAL A 23 -19.04 11.37 -2.67
CA VAL A 23 -18.72 9.97 -2.40
C VAL A 23 -19.47 9.46 -1.17
N VAL A 24 -19.49 10.20 -0.05
CA VAL A 24 -20.26 9.80 1.15
C VAL A 24 -21.75 9.62 0.83
N GLN A 25 -22.34 10.58 0.11
CA GLN A 25 -23.77 10.54 -0.23
C GLN A 25 -24.10 9.31 -1.09
N GLU A 26 -23.23 8.99 -2.04
CA GLU A 26 -23.39 7.82 -2.90
C GLU A 26 -23.18 6.50 -2.15
N ALA A 27 -22.21 6.45 -1.23
CA ALA A 27 -22.00 5.29 -0.36
C ALA A 27 -23.27 4.99 0.46
N ILE A 28 -23.87 6.01 1.09
CA ILE A 28 -25.14 5.86 1.81
C ILE A 28 -26.25 5.38 0.87
N ARG A 29 -26.36 5.96 -0.34
CA ARG A 29 -27.36 5.55 -1.35
C ARG A 29 -27.21 4.09 -1.75
N LYS A 30 -25.97 3.59 -1.87
CA LYS A 30 -25.65 2.20 -2.21
C LYS A 30 -25.76 1.23 -1.01
N GLY A 31 -26.01 1.74 0.19
CA GLY A 31 -26.21 0.96 1.42
C GLY A 31 -24.93 0.60 2.17
N PHE A 32 -23.85 1.36 1.97
CA PHE A 32 -22.63 1.19 2.76
C PHE A 32 -22.84 1.64 4.21
N THR A 33 -22.27 0.87 5.12
CA THR A 33 -22.22 1.17 6.57
C THR A 33 -20.84 1.66 6.98
N HIS A 34 -19.79 1.33 6.21
CA HIS A 34 -18.41 1.74 6.45
C HIS A 34 -17.79 2.28 5.15
N LEU A 35 -17.11 3.42 5.23
CA LEU A 35 -16.42 4.04 4.10
C LEU A 35 -15.06 4.57 4.55
N GLY A 36 -14.00 4.12 3.91
CA GLY A 36 -12.65 4.63 4.07
C GLY A 36 -12.26 5.51 2.89
N PHE A 37 -11.67 6.67 3.19
CA PHE A 37 -10.96 7.50 2.22
C PHE A 37 -9.46 7.22 2.31
N SER A 38 -8.79 7.08 1.17
CA SER A 38 -7.38 6.64 1.12
C SER A 38 -6.61 7.35 0.01
N GLY A 39 -6.63 8.69 0.01
CA GLY A 39 -5.94 9.47 -1.03
C GLY A 39 -4.45 9.15 -1.15
N HIS A 40 -3.91 9.37 -2.35
CA HIS A 40 -2.51 9.10 -2.71
C HIS A 40 -1.50 9.97 -1.95
N MET A 41 -0.43 9.32 -1.50
CA MET A 41 0.79 9.94 -0.97
C MET A 41 2.01 9.32 -1.65
N ASP A 42 2.26 9.70 -2.90
CA ASP A 42 3.35 9.16 -3.72
C ASP A 42 4.09 10.26 -4.50
N PRO A 43 5.20 9.93 -5.20
CA PRO A 43 5.96 10.93 -5.97
C PRO A 43 5.22 11.54 -7.17
N GLY A 44 4.25 10.83 -7.74
CA GLY A 44 3.48 11.28 -8.90
C GLY A 44 2.22 12.07 -8.51
N VAL A 45 1.50 11.60 -7.50
CA VAL A 45 0.26 12.21 -7.00
C VAL A 45 0.41 12.51 -5.51
N PHE A 46 0.23 13.79 -5.17
CA PHE A 46 0.32 14.29 -3.80
C PHE A 46 -0.92 15.10 -3.44
N MET A 47 -1.56 14.74 -2.32
CA MET A 47 -2.66 15.52 -1.75
C MET A 47 -2.18 16.52 -0.70
N ASP A 48 -2.86 17.67 -0.59
CA ASP A 48 -2.78 18.51 0.61
C ASP A 48 -3.41 17.74 1.78
N PHE A 49 -2.57 17.06 2.54
CA PHE A 49 -3.02 16.19 3.62
C PHE A 49 -3.75 16.95 4.73
N GLN A 50 -3.42 18.22 4.98
CA GLN A 50 -4.09 19.01 6.01
C GLN A 50 -5.51 19.37 5.58
N ALA A 51 -5.67 19.83 4.34
CA ALA A 51 -6.98 20.14 3.77
C ALA A 51 -7.85 18.87 3.66
N TYR A 52 -7.28 17.77 3.18
CA TYR A 52 -7.91 16.45 3.15
C TYR A 52 -8.39 16.02 4.54
N THR A 53 -7.50 16.08 5.53
CA THR A 53 -7.79 15.70 6.92
C THR A 53 -8.92 16.53 7.50
N ALA A 54 -8.91 17.85 7.29
CA ALA A 54 -9.96 18.74 7.78
C ALA A 54 -11.32 18.40 7.16
N GLU A 55 -11.36 18.10 5.86
CA GLU A 55 -12.60 17.75 5.16
C GLU A 55 -13.15 16.39 5.62
N ILE A 56 -12.31 15.36 5.72
CA ILE A 56 -12.77 14.05 6.20
C ILE A 56 -13.26 14.14 7.65
N CYS A 57 -12.62 14.94 8.51
CA CYS A 57 -13.13 15.19 9.87
C CYS A 57 -14.49 15.90 9.88
N ARG A 58 -14.68 16.88 9.01
CA ARG A 58 -15.98 17.56 8.86
C ARG A 58 -17.06 16.55 8.45
N LEU A 59 -16.76 15.65 7.51
CA LEU A 59 -17.68 14.62 7.04
C LEU A 59 -17.99 13.58 8.12
N GLN A 60 -16.98 13.11 8.87
CA GLN A 60 -17.17 12.25 10.04
C GLN A 60 -18.14 12.85 11.05
N ALA A 61 -18.06 14.16 11.29
CA ALA A 61 -19.00 14.87 12.17
C ALA A 61 -20.40 15.01 11.55
N ALA A 62 -20.49 15.42 10.28
CA ALA A 62 -21.75 15.69 9.58
C ALA A 62 -22.60 14.44 9.33
N TYR A 63 -21.95 13.29 9.11
CA TYR A 63 -22.60 12.02 8.80
C TYR A 63 -22.58 11.03 9.98
N ARG A 64 -22.22 11.49 11.18
CA ARG A 64 -22.24 10.69 12.41
C ARG A 64 -23.60 10.00 12.59
N GLY A 65 -23.55 8.69 12.81
CA GLY A 65 -24.74 7.85 13.00
C GLY A 65 -25.47 7.45 11.71
N LYS A 66 -24.98 7.88 10.54
CA LYS A 66 -25.50 7.46 9.23
C LYS A 66 -24.57 6.46 8.53
N ILE A 67 -23.26 6.71 8.59
CA ILE A 67 -22.20 5.86 8.03
C ILE A 67 -20.93 6.06 8.86
N ASP A 68 -20.16 5.00 9.07
CA ASP A 68 -18.84 5.10 9.71
C ASP A 68 -17.81 5.49 8.66
N ILE A 69 -17.16 6.65 8.85
CA ILE A 69 -16.16 7.18 7.92
C ILE A 69 -14.79 7.03 8.56
N LEU A 70 -13.87 6.39 7.84
CA LEU A 70 -12.47 6.23 8.22
C LEU A 70 -11.58 7.13 7.36
N ARG A 71 -10.69 7.87 8.02
CA ARG A 71 -9.70 8.73 7.36
C ARG A 71 -8.39 7.98 7.19
N GLY A 72 -8.10 7.46 6.01
CA GLY A 72 -6.84 6.79 5.70
C GLY A 72 -6.02 7.49 4.64
N ALA A 73 -4.94 6.83 4.20
CA ALA A 73 -4.10 7.24 3.07
C ALA A 73 -3.53 6.00 2.37
N GLU A 74 -3.36 6.09 1.06
CA GLU A 74 -2.57 5.14 0.29
C GLU A 74 -1.13 5.63 0.22
N LEU A 75 -0.22 4.85 0.80
CA LEU A 75 1.20 5.19 0.88
C LEU A 75 1.97 4.34 -0.13
N ASP A 76 2.73 5.00 -0.99
CA ASP A 76 3.66 4.28 -1.85
C ASP A 76 4.85 3.74 -1.06
N ASN A 77 5.42 2.62 -1.48
CA ASN A 77 6.59 1.99 -0.88
C ASN A 77 7.84 2.90 -0.88
N VAL A 78 7.89 3.91 -1.75
CA VAL A 78 8.91 4.96 -1.73
C VAL A 78 8.58 6.16 -0.82
N TYR A 79 7.39 6.19 -0.20
CA TYR A 79 6.86 7.30 0.60
C TYR A 79 7.88 7.89 1.60
N ASP A 80 8.00 9.22 1.62
CA ASP A 80 8.75 9.96 2.63
C ASP A 80 7.81 10.63 3.65
N PRO A 81 7.89 10.25 4.94
CA PRO A 81 7.12 10.88 6.02
C PRO A 81 7.25 12.42 6.12
N CYS A 82 8.32 13.02 5.57
CA CYS A 82 8.50 14.47 5.61
C CYS A 82 7.41 15.24 4.84
N CYS A 83 6.70 14.60 3.91
CA CYS A 83 5.68 15.24 3.08
C CYS A 83 4.43 15.71 3.86
N VAL A 84 4.11 15.07 4.99
CA VAL A 84 2.96 15.41 5.85
C VAL A 84 3.27 16.57 6.80
N ALA A 85 4.55 16.78 7.12
CA ALA A 85 4.97 17.64 8.21
C ALA A 85 4.98 19.13 7.90
N GLY A 86 4.64 19.55 6.67
CA GLY A 86 4.67 20.92 6.13
C GLY A 86 4.98 22.03 7.14
N ASN A 87 6.25 22.16 7.58
CA ASN A 87 6.84 23.25 8.37
C ASN A 87 8.21 22.89 9.01
N ARG A 88 9.17 22.39 8.23
CA ARG A 88 10.52 22.95 8.39
C ARG A 88 10.77 23.76 7.14
N LYS A 89 11.01 25.05 7.33
CA LYS A 89 11.41 26.01 6.30
C LYS A 89 12.44 25.37 5.36
N THR A 90 12.01 24.85 4.24
CA THR A 90 12.80 24.83 3.02
C THR A 90 12.19 25.92 2.18
N ASP A 91 13.02 26.93 1.88
CA ASP A 91 12.61 28.19 1.31
C ASP A 91 11.59 28.01 0.18
N ALA A 92 10.51 28.77 0.29
CA ALA A 92 9.47 28.84 -0.72
C ALA A 92 10.09 29.15 -2.08
N VAL A 93 10.21 28.15 -2.95
CA VAL A 93 10.31 28.40 -4.39
C VAL A 93 8.92 28.82 -4.82
N GLN A 94 8.64 30.12 -4.74
CA GLN A 94 7.55 30.70 -5.50
C GLN A 94 7.81 30.41 -6.98
N ILE A 95 6.89 29.69 -7.61
CA ILE A 95 6.88 29.52 -9.05
C ILE A 95 6.48 30.88 -9.64
N THR A 96 7.47 31.69 -9.98
CA THR A 96 7.31 32.82 -10.90
C THR A 96 7.97 32.46 -12.21
N HIS A 97 7.18 32.41 -13.28
CA HIS A 97 7.68 32.37 -14.65
C HIS A 97 8.51 33.62 -14.91
N GLU A 98 9.83 33.50 -15.09
CA GLU A 98 10.60 34.49 -15.85
C GLU A 98 11.95 33.94 -16.33
N ARG A 99 12.37 34.45 -17.50
CA ARG A 99 13.43 33.95 -18.38
C ARG A 99 14.82 34.17 -17.78
N GLY A 100 15.72 33.23 -18.06
CA GLY A 100 17.00 33.09 -17.36
C GLY A 100 18.11 34.09 -17.66
N ALA A 101 19.16 33.99 -16.83
CA ALA A 101 20.57 34.22 -17.15
C ALA A 101 21.45 33.64 -16.02
N ALA A 102 22.64 33.17 -16.37
CA ALA A 102 23.56 32.33 -15.60
C ALA A 102 24.44 33.06 -14.55
N SER A 103 24.96 32.31 -13.56
CA SER A 103 26.42 32.18 -13.24
C SER A 103 26.67 31.44 -11.89
N GLY A 104 27.87 30.86 -11.74
CA GLY A 104 28.31 29.86 -10.73
C GLY A 104 28.30 30.29 -9.25
N THR A 105 28.61 29.43 -8.27
CA THR A 105 29.94 28.85 -7.99
C THR A 105 29.85 27.74 -6.91
N VAL A 106 30.93 26.93 -6.84
CA VAL A 106 31.28 25.74 -6.02
C VAL A 106 31.35 25.95 -4.50
N PHE A 107 31.08 24.93 -3.66
CA PHE A 107 31.84 24.59 -2.42
C PHE A 107 31.56 23.16 -1.89
N SER A 108 32.45 22.69 -1.00
CA SER A 108 32.95 21.32 -0.79
C SER A 108 32.61 20.64 0.56
N GLU A 109 32.48 19.31 0.52
CA GLU A 109 33.00 18.23 1.42
C GLU A 109 32.81 18.18 2.97
N THR A 110 32.21 17.03 3.38
CA THR A 110 32.72 15.95 4.30
C THR A 110 32.32 15.80 5.78
N SER A 111 32.28 14.50 6.13
CA SER A 111 32.31 13.78 7.43
C SER A 111 30.95 13.50 8.09
N GLY A 112 30.60 12.29 8.55
CA GLY A 112 31.33 11.05 8.80
C GLY A 112 30.89 10.50 10.17
N PHE A 113 30.19 9.36 10.24
CA PHE A 113 29.90 8.68 11.50
C PHE A 113 29.71 7.17 11.32
N GLU A 114 30.61 6.38 11.93
CA GLU A 114 30.53 4.93 12.04
C GLU A 114 29.76 4.54 13.32
N ALA A 115 28.93 3.50 13.25
CA ALA A 115 28.49 2.76 14.42
C ALA A 115 28.30 1.26 14.10
N SER A 116 28.86 0.43 14.97
CA SER A 116 28.95 -1.03 14.94
C SER A 116 27.79 -1.69 15.69
N GLY A 117 27.36 -2.90 15.26
CA GLY A 117 26.38 -3.72 15.99
C GLY A 117 25.89 -4.93 15.18
N GLY A 118 25.92 -6.13 15.76
CA GLY A 118 25.96 -7.44 15.08
C GLY A 118 24.64 -8.03 14.53
N SER A 119 24.78 -9.05 13.67
CA SER A 119 23.69 -9.78 13.02
C SER A 119 23.34 -11.09 13.72
N ALA A 120 22.04 -11.42 13.75
CA ALA A 120 21.55 -12.75 14.08
C ALA A 120 21.33 -13.54 12.78
N LYS A 121 21.82 -14.80 12.73
CA LYS A 121 21.73 -15.68 11.56
C LYS A 121 20.66 -16.75 11.79
N SER A 122 19.69 -16.87 10.87
CA SER A 122 18.93 -18.10 10.65
C SER A 122 19.20 -18.59 9.23
N LYS A 123 19.31 -19.91 9.06
CA LYS A 123 19.86 -20.58 7.87
C LYS A 123 18.77 -21.44 7.25
N MET A 124 18.38 -21.15 6.01
CA MET A 124 17.54 -22.02 5.14
C MET A 124 18.35 -22.37 3.88
N PRO A 125 18.15 -23.56 3.26
CA PRO A 125 19.08 -24.10 2.27
C PRO A 125 18.72 -23.72 0.82
N GLY A 126 19.70 -23.19 0.09
CA GLY A 126 19.79 -23.31 -1.38
C GLY A 126 19.20 -22.16 -2.19
N GLY A 127 20.03 -21.16 -2.49
CA GLY A 127 19.76 -20.06 -3.42
C GLY A 127 20.70 -18.90 -3.06
N ASP A 128 21.29 -18.22 -4.05
CA ASP A 128 22.22 -17.12 -3.82
C ASP A 128 21.58 -16.06 -2.91
N ILE A 129 22.02 -16.03 -1.65
CA ILE A 129 21.59 -15.06 -0.65
C ILE A 129 22.30 -13.77 -1.00
N VAL A 130 21.60 -12.83 -1.64
CA VAL A 130 21.90 -11.43 -1.38
C VAL A 130 21.52 -11.22 0.08
N GLU A 131 22.50 -11.01 0.96
CA GLU A 131 22.23 -10.48 2.29
C GLU A 131 21.48 -9.17 2.09
N ILE A 132 20.14 -9.21 2.19
CA ILE A 132 19.36 -8.02 2.50
C ILE A 132 19.79 -7.69 3.91
N SER A 133 20.79 -6.84 4.06
CA SER A 133 21.09 -6.30 5.37
C SER A 133 19.80 -5.60 5.82
N ASN A 134 19.16 -6.11 6.89
CA ASN A 134 18.03 -5.53 7.63
C ASN A 134 18.42 -4.18 8.28
N ARG A 135 19.09 -3.33 7.51
CA ARG A 135 19.43 -1.95 7.82
C ARG A 135 18.75 -1.09 6.77
N CYS A 136 17.42 -1.20 6.67
CA CYS A 136 16.63 -0.02 6.35
C CYS A 136 17.00 1.01 7.42
N GLY A 137 17.82 1.99 7.03
CA GLY A 137 18.41 2.95 7.92
C GLY A 137 17.32 3.80 8.57
N GLY A 138 17.11 3.62 9.86
CA GLY A 138 16.67 4.67 10.79
C GLY A 138 15.49 5.56 10.37
N SER A 139 14.50 5.08 9.62
CA SER A 139 13.20 5.75 9.62
C SER A 139 12.51 5.36 10.93
N THR A 140 12.14 6.36 11.72
CA THR A 140 11.35 6.13 12.93
C THR A 140 10.11 5.32 12.54
N LYS A 141 9.74 4.32 13.36
CA LYS A 141 8.48 3.54 13.27
C LYS A 141 7.25 4.45 13.45
N SER A 142 7.09 5.44 12.58
CA SER A 142 6.17 6.54 12.73
C SER A 142 5.03 6.34 11.76
N LYS A 143 3.91 5.84 12.29
CA LYS A 143 2.61 5.87 11.62
C LYS A 143 2.36 7.27 11.05
N MET A 144 1.72 7.36 9.88
CA MET A 144 1.36 8.65 9.28
C MET A 144 0.46 9.43 10.26
N PRO A 145 0.91 10.57 10.81
CA PRO A 145 0.13 11.31 11.79
C PRO A 145 -1.21 11.73 11.17
N GLY A 146 -2.31 11.49 11.87
CA GLY A 146 -3.65 11.81 11.37
C GLY A 146 -4.26 10.76 10.44
N ALA A 147 -3.56 9.77 9.90
CA ALA A 147 -4.25 8.66 9.21
C ALA A 147 -4.74 7.64 10.25
N GLU A 148 -6.01 7.23 10.22
CA GLU A 148 -6.57 6.16 11.07
C GLU A 148 -6.15 4.77 10.58
N TYR A 149 -5.98 4.61 9.27
CA TYR A 149 -5.44 3.42 8.61
C TYR A 149 -4.62 3.82 7.39
N THR A 150 -3.79 2.90 6.89
CA THR A 150 -2.96 3.11 5.70
C THR A 150 -2.95 1.88 4.80
N ILE A 151 -2.89 2.12 3.50
CA ILE A 151 -2.65 1.10 2.47
C ILE A 151 -1.17 1.19 2.11
N GLY A 152 -0.47 0.05 2.08
CA GLY A 152 0.89 0.00 1.56
C GLY A 152 0.87 -0.51 0.13
N SER A 153 1.25 0.34 -0.82
CA SER A 153 1.18 0.05 -2.26
C SER A 153 2.54 0.27 -2.92
N THR A 154 2.82 -0.42 -4.04
CA THR A 154 4.01 -0.15 -4.86
C THR A 154 3.60 0.28 -6.26
N HIS A 155 3.66 1.57 -6.54
CA HIS A 155 3.50 2.15 -7.88
C HIS A 155 4.85 2.44 -8.55
N PHE A 156 5.91 2.59 -7.74
CA PHE A 156 7.27 2.87 -8.20
C PHE A 156 8.28 1.82 -7.76
N VAL A 157 9.11 1.38 -8.71
CA VAL A 157 10.25 0.49 -8.46
C VAL A 157 11.54 1.29 -8.59
N PRO A 158 12.44 1.29 -7.60
CA PRO A 158 13.75 1.92 -7.74
C PRO A 158 14.55 1.25 -8.86
N VAL A 159 15.22 2.05 -9.70
CA VAL A 159 16.11 1.51 -10.73
C VAL A 159 17.28 0.75 -10.07
N PRO A 160 17.93 -0.20 -10.78
CA PRO A 160 19.11 -0.88 -10.26
C PRO A 160 20.21 0.11 -9.84
N GLY A 161 20.69 -0.03 -8.60
CA GLY A 161 21.72 0.85 -8.01
C GLY A 161 21.20 2.13 -7.35
N SER A 162 19.89 2.39 -7.39
CA SER A 162 19.26 3.50 -6.66
C SER A 162 19.49 3.41 -5.15
N THR A 163 19.59 4.55 -4.48
CA THR A 163 19.63 4.59 -3.00
C THR A 163 18.25 4.37 -2.38
N VAL A 164 17.15 4.52 -3.14
CA VAL A 164 15.76 4.33 -2.69
C VAL A 164 15.45 2.85 -2.35
N TRP A 165 16.26 1.91 -2.85
CA TRP A 165 16.23 0.53 -2.35
C TRP A 165 16.36 0.45 -0.82
N SER A 166 17.14 1.35 -0.22
CA SER A 166 17.41 1.36 1.23
C SER A 166 16.87 2.60 1.96
N HIS A 167 16.33 3.58 1.24
CA HIS A 167 15.84 4.85 1.77
C HIS A 167 14.47 5.23 1.18
N THR A 168 13.82 6.25 1.73
CA THR A 168 12.62 6.84 1.12
C THR A 168 13.01 7.75 -0.05
N ALA A 169 12.10 7.96 -1.00
CA ALA A 169 12.28 8.98 -2.02
C ALA A 169 11.97 10.35 -1.39
N ALA A 170 13.00 11.15 -1.13
CA ALA A 170 12.86 12.38 -0.35
C ALA A 170 11.77 13.31 -0.89
N PHE A 171 10.96 13.89 -0.02
CA PHE A 171 9.84 14.74 -0.42
C PHE A 171 10.31 15.92 -1.29
N GLY A 172 9.57 16.17 -2.38
CA GLY A 172 9.89 17.22 -3.35
C GLY A 172 11.07 16.90 -4.29
N SER A 173 11.76 15.78 -4.07
CA SER A 173 12.69 15.19 -5.04
C SER A 173 11.98 14.13 -5.90
N HIS A 174 12.71 13.48 -6.81
CA HIS A 174 12.18 12.43 -7.70
C HIS A 174 10.83 12.85 -8.29
N ARG A 175 10.75 14.02 -8.92
CA ARG A 175 9.63 14.34 -9.81
C ARG A 175 9.91 13.68 -11.15
N GLU A 176 8.89 13.12 -11.79
CA GLU A 176 9.03 12.54 -13.13
C GLU A 176 9.67 13.57 -14.08
N GLY A 177 10.76 13.18 -14.74
CA GLY A 177 11.56 14.06 -15.60
C GLY A 177 12.64 14.92 -14.90
N SER A 178 12.82 14.81 -13.58
CA SER A 178 13.92 15.49 -12.85
C SER A 178 15.25 14.70 -12.94
N GLU A 179 16.39 15.38 -12.74
CA GLU A 179 17.73 14.75 -12.81
C GLU A 179 17.93 13.61 -11.80
N ASN A 180 17.22 13.67 -10.67
CA ASN A 180 17.26 12.67 -9.61
C ASN A 180 16.14 11.63 -9.74
N TRP A 181 15.44 11.55 -10.89
CA TRP A 181 14.41 10.54 -11.11
C TRP A 181 15.05 9.18 -11.42
N ASP A 182 15.17 8.35 -10.39
CA ASP A 182 15.69 6.99 -10.47
C ASP A 182 14.63 5.94 -10.09
N LEU A 183 13.36 6.25 -10.40
CA LEU A 183 12.19 5.41 -10.18
C LEU A 183 11.55 4.97 -11.51
N ILE A 184 10.92 3.80 -11.52
CA ILE A 184 10.14 3.23 -12.62
C ILE A 184 8.69 3.15 -12.19
N GLY A 185 7.81 3.93 -12.83
CA GLY A 185 6.36 3.84 -12.60
C GLY A 185 5.79 2.62 -13.32
N VAL A 186 4.97 1.82 -12.64
CA VAL A 186 4.48 0.54 -13.18
C VAL A 186 3.06 0.58 -13.73
N ASP A 187 2.33 1.65 -13.46
CA ASP A 187 0.88 1.77 -13.72
C ASP A 187 0.45 3.12 -14.35
N GLY A 188 1.38 4.06 -14.51
CA GLY A 188 1.16 5.38 -15.12
C GLY A 188 1.13 5.36 -16.65
N ASP A 189 2.31 5.25 -17.28
CA ASP A 189 2.47 5.27 -18.75
C ASP A 189 3.20 4.02 -19.25
N ILE A 190 2.58 3.32 -20.19
CA ILE A 190 3.12 2.05 -20.72
C ILE A 190 4.36 2.27 -21.59
N GLY A 191 4.42 3.36 -22.36
CA GLY A 191 5.57 3.66 -23.22
C GLY A 191 6.81 3.92 -22.36
N LEU A 192 6.64 4.72 -21.30
CA LEU A 192 7.70 4.98 -20.33
C LEU A 192 8.14 3.70 -19.61
N LEU A 193 7.19 2.84 -19.20
CA LEU A 193 7.51 1.55 -18.59
C LEU A 193 8.39 0.69 -19.50
N HIS A 194 8.07 0.62 -20.80
CA HIS A 194 8.89 -0.09 -21.80
C HIS A 194 10.26 0.55 -21.99
N ASP A 195 10.33 1.87 -22.12
CA ASP A 195 11.60 2.60 -22.27
C ASP A 195 12.52 2.39 -21.07
N GLN A 196 11.96 2.41 -19.85
CA GLN A 196 12.69 2.16 -18.62
C GLN A 196 13.10 0.68 -18.48
N CYS A 197 12.22 -0.27 -18.83
CA CYS A 197 12.58 -1.69 -18.86
C CYS A 197 13.73 -1.95 -19.84
N LYS A 198 13.68 -1.34 -21.03
CA LYS A 198 14.77 -1.40 -22.02
C LYS A 198 16.07 -0.83 -21.48
N LYS A 199 16.00 0.34 -20.84
CA LYS A 199 17.17 1.06 -20.32
C LYS A 199 17.86 0.32 -19.16
N TYR A 200 17.08 -0.16 -18.19
CA TYR A 200 17.62 -0.68 -16.93
C TYR A 200 17.68 -2.21 -16.85
N TYR A 201 16.87 -2.90 -17.64
CA TYR A 201 16.75 -4.37 -17.61
C TYR A 201 16.98 -5.00 -18.99
N ASN A 202 17.45 -4.23 -19.98
CA ASN A 202 17.66 -4.70 -21.36
C ASN A 202 16.39 -5.32 -21.99
N GLY A 203 15.21 -4.81 -21.58
CA GLY A 203 13.91 -5.29 -22.04
C GLY A 203 13.41 -6.57 -21.35
N ASP A 204 14.11 -7.05 -20.32
CA ASP A 204 13.68 -8.22 -19.55
C ASP A 204 12.64 -7.83 -18.50
N PHE A 205 11.36 -7.90 -18.89
CA PHE A 205 10.23 -7.65 -18.00
C PHE A 205 10.15 -8.63 -16.83
N TYR A 206 10.70 -9.85 -16.94
CA TYR A 206 10.75 -10.75 -15.79
C TYR A 206 11.76 -10.28 -14.74
N ALA A 207 12.88 -9.68 -15.16
CA ALA A 207 13.83 -9.10 -14.22
C ALA A 207 13.24 -7.87 -13.52
N LEU A 208 12.56 -6.99 -14.26
CA LEU A 208 11.83 -5.86 -13.68
C LEU A 208 10.73 -6.32 -12.72
N SER A 209 9.95 -7.33 -13.09
CA SER A 209 8.91 -7.91 -12.23
C SER A 209 9.51 -8.56 -10.97
N ALA A 210 10.66 -9.21 -11.07
CA ALA A 210 11.34 -9.76 -9.91
C ALA A 210 11.79 -8.64 -8.95
N ASP A 211 12.24 -7.50 -9.46
CA ASP A 211 12.60 -6.34 -8.65
C ASP A 211 11.39 -5.61 -8.06
N TYR A 212 10.27 -5.55 -8.79
CA TYR A 212 8.98 -5.12 -8.24
C TYR A 212 8.60 -5.93 -7.01
N TYR A 213 8.58 -7.27 -7.11
CA TYR A 213 8.23 -8.12 -5.97
C TYR A 213 9.28 -8.09 -4.85
N ARG A 214 10.55 -7.92 -5.18
CA ARG A 214 11.61 -7.72 -4.18
C ARG A 214 11.37 -6.45 -3.37
N PHE A 215 10.90 -5.38 -4.02
CA PHE A 215 10.59 -4.13 -3.35
C PHE A 215 9.26 -4.21 -2.58
N GLU A 216 8.22 -4.79 -3.17
CA GLU A 216 6.92 -5.05 -2.54
C GLU A 216 7.06 -5.87 -1.25
N ALA A 217 7.95 -6.87 -1.21
CA ALA A 217 8.25 -7.64 -0.01
C ALA A 217 8.70 -6.78 1.19
N CYS A 218 9.23 -5.58 0.93
CA CYS A 218 9.68 -4.64 1.96
C CYS A 218 8.59 -3.67 2.43
N VAL A 219 7.41 -3.64 1.79
CA VAL A 219 6.38 -2.61 2.03
C VAL A 219 5.92 -2.60 3.50
N ALA A 220 5.81 -3.78 4.13
CA ALA A 220 5.40 -3.89 5.51
C ALA A 220 6.44 -3.37 6.51
N GLU A 221 7.73 -3.60 6.25
CA GLU A 221 8.82 -3.04 7.06
C GLU A 221 8.95 -1.53 6.87
N ARG A 222 8.81 -1.06 5.62
CA ARG A 222 9.02 0.34 5.26
C ARG A 222 7.89 1.24 5.75
N LEU A 223 6.64 0.79 5.59
CA LEU A 223 5.47 1.64 5.81
C LEU A 223 4.66 1.26 7.05
N HIS A 224 4.79 0.02 7.54
CA HIS A 224 3.90 -0.55 8.55
C HIS A 224 2.43 -0.28 8.21
N PRO A 225 1.92 -0.76 7.06
CA PRO A 225 0.57 -0.42 6.63
C PRO A 225 -0.48 -1.18 7.44
N THR A 226 -1.73 -0.72 7.40
CA THR A 226 -2.86 -1.45 7.96
C THR A 226 -3.21 -2.68 7.11
N PHE A 227 -3.02 -2.59 5.78
CA PHE A 227 -3.15 -3.71 4.84
C PHE A 227 -2.29 -3.49 3.58
N ILE A 228 -1.99 -4.57 2.87
CA ILE A 228 -1.20 -4.57 1.62
C ILE A 228 -2.13 -4.25 0.44
N GLY A 229 -1.77 -3.26 -0.37
CA GLY A 229 -2.52 -2.85 -1.57
C GLY A 229 -2.35 -3.84 -2.73
N HIS A 230 -2.96 -3.52 -3.87
CA HIS A 230 -2.93 -4.23 -5.17
C HIS A 230 -1.58 -4.92 -5.53
N PHE A 231 -1.36 -6.10 -4.97
CA PHE A 231 -0.04 -6.77 -4.85
C PHE A 231 0.72 -7.05 -6.14
N ASP A 232 0.04 -7.25 -7.26
CA ASP A 232 0.63 -7.59 -8.56
C ASP A 232 0.41 -6.50 -9.62
N LEU A 233 0.35 -5.23 -9.20
CA LEU A 233 0.13 -4.06 -10.05
C LEU A 233 1.09 -3.96 -11.25
N ILE A 234 2.29 -4.54 -11.18
CA ILE A 234 3.25 -4.63 -12.31
C ILE A 234 2.63 -5.20 -13.61
N THR A 235 1.53 -5.93 -13.49
CA THR A 235 0.78 -6.52 -14.60
C THR A 235 -0.31 -5.62 -15.15
N ARG A 236 -0.43 -4.37 -14.70
CA ARG A 236 -1.51 -3.42 -15.04
C ARG A 236 -1.81 -3.30 -16.52
N PHE A 237 -0.77 -3.31 -17.35
CA PHE A 237 -0.88 -3.18 -18.80
C PHE A 237 -0.84 -4.52 -19.55
N ASN A 238 -0.69 -5.65 -18.85
CA ASN A 238 -0.40 -6.93 -19.48
C ASN A 238 -1.58 -7.48 -20.31
N ASP A 239 -2.81 -7.05 -20.02
CA ASP A 239 -4.03 -7.42 -20.76
C ASP A 239 -4.18 -6.72 -22.13
N LEU A 240 -3.42 -5.66 -22.40
CA LEU A 240 -3.40 -4.96 -23.71
C LEU A 240 -2.75 -5.83 -24.79
N SER A 241 -3.03 -5.61 -26.07
CA SER A 241 -2.40 -6.36 -27.16
C SER A 241 -0.86 -6.20 -27.15
N ARG A 242 -0.13 -7.11 -27.82
CA ARG A 242 1.34 -6.97 -27.95
C ARG A 242 1.71 -5.70 -28.71
N GLU A 243 0.90 -5.34 -29.69
CA GLU A 243 1.04 -4.16 -30.52
C GLU A 243 0.87 -2.87 -29.70
N ASP A 244 -0.01 -2.90 -28.70
CA ASP A 244 -0.24 -1.80 -27.76
C ASP A 244 0.70 -1.83 -26.54
N GLY A 245 1.72 -2.70 -26.54
CA GLY A 245 2.72 -2.81 -25.48
C GLY A 245 2.36 -3.72 -24.31
N GLY A 246 1.24 -4.47 -24.35
CA GLY A 246 0.89 -5.48 -23.35
C GLY A 246 1.53 -6.86 -23.61
N HIS A 247 1.04 -7.89 -22.93
CA HIS A 247 1.55 -9.28 -22.97
C HIS A 247 3.09 -9.39 -22.86
N PHE A 248 3.70 -8.56 -22.03
CA PHE A 248 5.14 -8.56 -21.77
C PHE A 248 5.56 -9.57 -20.68
N LEU A 249 4.60 -10.08 -19.90
CA LEU A 249 4.77 -11.20 -18.97
C LEU A 249 3.83 -12.35 -19.34
N ASP A 250 4.34 -13.58 -19.25
CA ASP A 250 3.49 -14.75 -19.03
C ASP A 250 3.30 -14.91 -17.52
N GLU A 251 2.10 -14.59 -17.05
CA GLU A 251 1.75 -14.62 -15.61
C GLU A 251 1.61 -16.06 -15.05
N GLN A 252 1.76 -17.09 -15.90
CA GLN A 252 1.90 -18.49 -15.45
C GLN A 252 3.37 -18.94 -15.37
N SER A 253 4.30 -18.12 -15.84
CA SER A 253 5.73 -18.44 -15.82
C SER A 253 6.28 -18.42 -14.41
N GLU A 254 7.12 -19.40 -14.07
CA GLU A 254 7.87 -19.43 -12.81
C GLU A 254 8.83 -18.25 -12.63
N ARG A 255 9.22 -17.60 -13.73
CA ARG A 255 10.00 -16.35 -13.67
C ARG A 255 9.20 -15.19 -13.09
N TYR A 256 7.86 -15.24 -13.14
CA TYR A 256 6.94 -14.28 -12.55
C TYR A 256 6.39 -14.78 -11.20
N LEU A 257 5.86 -16.02 -11.16
CA LEU A 257 5.25 -16.59 -9.94
C LEU A 257 6.27 -16.82 -8.82
N GLY A 258 7.52 -17.18 -9.16
CA GLY A 258 8.58 -17.40 -8.16
C GLY A 258 8.85 -16.17 -7.28
N PRO A 259 9.16 -14.99 -7.86
CA PRO A 259 9.27 -13.75 -7.11
C PRO A 259 8.01 -13.36 -6.32
N ALA A 260 6.83 -13.46 -6.94
CA ALA A 260 5.55 -13.13 -6.28
C ALA A 260 5.34 -13.98 -5.00
N ARG A 261 5.55 -15.30 -5.08
CA ARG A 261 5.46 -16.21 -3.94
C ARG A 261 6.41 -15.85 -2.80
N ARG A 262 7.65 -15.47 -3.13
CA ARG A 262 8.63 -15.06 -2.11
C ARG A 262 8.20 -13.79 -1.40
N ALA A 263 7.63 -12.83 -2.13
CA ALA A 263 7.10 -11.60 -1.54
C ALA A 263 5.89 -11.90 -0.64
N MET A 264 4.94 -12.74 -1.06
CA MET A 264 3.83 -13.16 -0.19
C MET A 264 4.34 -13.87 1.08
N ALA A 265 5.29 -14.80 0.94
CA ALA A 265 5.86 -15.52 2.07
C ALA A 265 6.58 -14.59 3.07
N ALA A 266 7.15 -13.48 2.60
CA ALA A 266 7.75 -12.46 3.46
C ALA A 266 6.70 -11.59 4.16
N LEU A 267 5.57 -11.28 3.50
CA LEU A 267 4.56 -10.35 3.98
C LEU A 267 3.50 -11.00 4.89
N VAL A 268 3.09 -12.25 4.63
CA VAL A 268 2.07 -12.96 5.43
C VAL A 268 2.39 -12.98 6.94
N PRO A 269 3.64 -13.22 7.39
CA PRO A 269 3.98 -13.19 8.82
C PRO A 269 3.77 -11.83 9.53
N TYR A 270 3.66 -10.72 8.80
CA TYR A 270 3.32 -9.42 9.41
C TYR A 270 1.90 -9.43 9.99
N GLY A 271 1.02 -10.32 9.51
CA GLY A 271 -0.33 -10.49 10.05
C GLY A 271 -1.22 -9.27 9.78
N VAL A 272 -1.12 -8.70 8.58
CA VAL A 272 -2.06 -7.73 8.01
C VAL A 272 -2.70 -8.35 6.76
N PRO A 273 -3.97 -8.04 6.44
CA PRO A 273 -4.61 -8.62 5.27
C PRO A 273 -4.06 -8.03 3.97
N PHE A 274 -4.24 -8.77 2.88
CA PHE A 274 -4.03 -8.31 1.52
C PHE A 274 -5.34 -7.80 0.94
N GLU A 275 -5.26 -6.74 0.17
CA GLU A 275 -6.38 -6.23 -0.57
C GLU A 275 -6.65 -7.09 -1.81
N ILE A 276 -7.89 -7.55 -1.96
CA ILE A 276 -8.45 -7.89 -3.27
C ILE A 276 -8.98 -6.59 -3.87
N ASN A 277 -8.15 -5.97 -4.69
CA ASN A 277 -8.39 -4.69 -5.32
C ASN A 277 -9.14 -4.89 -6.65
N CYS A 278 -10.33 -4.28 -6.75
CA CYS A 278 -11.15 -4.35 -7.94
C CYS A 278 -10.91 -3.20 -8.92
N GLY A 279 -10.09 -2.21 -8.58
CA GLY A 279 -10.03 -0.90 -9.26
C GLY A 279 -9.70 -0.95 -10.73
N ALA A 280 -8.74 -1.77 -11.16
CA ALA A 280 -8.44 -1.90 -12.58
C ALA A 280 -9.58 -2.59 -13.34
N MET A 281 -10.15 -3.67 -12.79
CA MET A 281 -11.30 -4.35 -13.39
C MET A 281 -12.54 -3.45 -13.47
N ASN A 282 -12.85 -2.76 -12.36
CA ASN A 282 -13.94 -1.81 -12.20
C ASN A 282 -13.88 -0.65 -13.21
N ARG A 283 -12.66 -0.25 -13.61
CA ARG A 283 -12.39 0.77 -14.64
C ARG A 283 -12.22 0.20 -16.06
N GLY A 284 -12.47 -1.10 -16.28
CA GLY A 284 -12.32 -1.77 -17.58
C GLY A 284 -10.87 -1.86 -18.08
N ARG A 285 -9.91 -1.77 -17.16
CA ARG A 285 -8.47 -1.70 -17.43
C ARG A 285 -7.76 -3.06 -17.34
N LYS A 286 -8.40 -4.01 -16.66
CA LYS A 286 -7.96 -5.40 -16.46
C LYS A 286 -9.15 -6.34 -16.53
N LYS A 287 -8.89 -7.60 -16.88
CA LYS A 287 -9.91 -8.66 -16.87
C LYS A 287 -10.14 -9.25 -15.47
N GLU A 288 -9.11 -9.23 -14.63
CA GLU A 288 -9.09 -9.84 -13.30
C GLU A 288 -8.81 -8.79 -12.21
N VAL A 289 -9.15 -9.14 -10.97
CA VAL A 289 -8.79 -8.39 -9.76
C VAL A 289 -7.28 -8.52 -9.46
N TYR A 290 -6.76 -7.67 -8.58
CA TYR A 290 -5.44 -7.85 -7.97
C TYR A 290 -5.58 -8.34 -6.53
N PRO A 291 -4.75 -9.29 -6.04
CA PRO A 291 -3.96 -10.22 -6.81
C PRO A 291 -4.81 -11.05 -7.78
N ARG A 292 -4.21 -11.51 -8.88
CA ARG A 292 -4.85 -12.47 -9.78
C ARG A 292 -5.28 -13.76 -9.03
N PRO A 293 -6.28 -14.52 -9.54
CA PRO A 293 -6.84 -15.69 -8.84
C PRO A 293 -5.81 -16.72 -8.37
N GLU A 294 -4.80 -17.06 -9.17
CA GLU A 294 -3.76 -18.02 -8.80
C GLU A 294 -2.91 -17.54 -7.62
N LEU A 295 -2.56 -16.25 -7.61
CA LEU A 295 -1.85 -15.63 -6.49
C LEU A 295 -2.73 -15.60 -5.22
N LEU A 296 -4.03 -15.40 -5.35
CA LEU A 296 -4.96 -15.51 -4.22
C LEU A 296 -5.01 -16.93 -3.63
N ARG A 297 -4.95 -17.95 -4.48
CA ARG A 297 -4.88 -19.35 -4.02
C ARG A 297 -3.58 -19.65 -3.28
N GLU A 298 -2.47 -19.07 -3.73
CA GLU A 298 -1.18 -19.17 -3.04
C GLU A 298 -1.19 -18.40 -1.71
N LEU A 299 -1.74 -17.19 -1.69
CA LEU A 299 -1.93 -16.41 -0.47
C LEU A 299 -2.75 -17.18 0.57
N HIS A 300 -3.85 -17.79 0.15
CA HIS A 300 -4.66 -18.65 1.01
C HIS A 300 -3.86 -19.85 1.55
N ALA A 301 -3.08 -20.52 0.69
CA ALA A 301 -2.24 -21.65 1.10
C ALA A 301 -1.15 -21.25 2.12
N LEU A 302 -0.70 -20.00 2.09
CA LEU A 302 0.23 -19.44 3.07
C LEU A 302 -0.44 -19.00 4.39
N GLY A 303 -1.78 -19.01 4.47
CA GLY A 303 -2.52 -18.53 5.64
C GLY A 303 -2.71 -17.01 5.68
N GLY A 304 -2.61 -16.36 4.52
CA GLY A 304 -2.93 -14.95 4.37
C GLY A 304 -4.42 -14.66 4.62
N GLU A 305 -4.73 -13.39 4.87
CA GLU A 305 -6.09 -12.88 5.02
C GLU A 305 -6.39 -11.85 3.94
N ILE A 306 -7.67 -11.62 3.69
CA ILE A 306 -8.13 -10.70 2.65
C ILE A 306 -9.09 -9.63 3.17
N LEU A 307 -9.08 -8.48 2.52
CA LEU A 307 -10.22 -7.56 2.45
C LEU A 307 -10.56 -7.31 0.98
N ILE A 308 -11.78 -6.85 0.68
CA ILE A 308 -12.19 -6.49 -0.68
C ILE A 308 -12.41 -4.99 -0.74
N SER A 309 -11.88 -4.33 -1.77
CA SER A 309 -12.04 -2.90 -2.00
C SER A 309 -12.17 -2.59 -3.49
N SER A 310 -12.74 -1.42 -3.81
CA SER A 310 -13.08 -1.09 -5.19
C SER A 310 -12.05 -0.19 -5.88
N ASP A 311 -11.16 0.43 -5.10
CA ASP A 311 -10.24 1.48 -5.57
C ASP A 311 -10.97 2.52 -6.44
N ALA A 312 -12.08 3.02 -5.91
CA ALA A 312 -13.00 3.88 -6.64
C ALA A 312 -12.44 5.29 -6.79
N HIS A 313 -12.34 5.75 -8.03
CA HIS A 313 -12.01 7.14 -8.38
C HIS A 313 -13.23 7.95 -8.82
N GLN A 314 -14.38 7.27 -8.96
CA GLN A 314 -15.69 7.84 -9.24
C GLN A 314 -16.68 7.27 -8.22
N LYS A 315 -17.59 8.08 -7.71
CA LYS A 315 -18.55 7.64 -6.68
C LYS A 315 -19.44 6.48 -7.16
N GLU A 316 -19.76 6.42 -8.45
CA GLU A 316 -20.60 5.36 -9.03
C GLU A 316 -19.97 3.97 -8.92
N LEU A 317 -18.64 3.91 -8.78
CA LEU A 317 -17.84 2.68 -8.80
C LEU A 317 -17.51 2.12 -7.41
N LEU A 318 -18.09 2.65 -6.33
CA LEU A 318 -17.79 2.28 -4.94
C LEU A 318 -18.00 0.80 -4.58
N ASP A 319 -18.89 0.09 -5.28
CA ASP A 319 -19.15 -1.35 -5.11
C ASP A 319 -18.78 -2.17 -6.36
N GLY A 320 -18.06 -1.57 -7.30
CA GLY A 320 -17.72 -2.21 -8.57
C GLY A 320 -16.70 -3.33 -8.39
N GLY A 321 -17.04 -4.50 -8.95
CA GLY A 321 -16.21 -5.71 -8.90
C GLY A 321 -16.32 -6.56 -7.63
N PHE A 322 -17.17 -6.17 -6.67
CA PHE A 322 -17.28 -6.88 -5.39
C PHE A 322 -17.83 -8.30 -5.54
N GLU A 323 -18.78 -8.55 -6.44
CA GLU A 323 -19.33 -9.90 -6.62
C GLU A 323 -18.27 -10.83 -7.22
N GLU A 324 -17.59 -10.37 -8.27
CA GLU A 324 -16.50 -11.09 -8.91
C GLU A 324 -15.34 -11.36 -7.93
N ALA A 325 -14.97 -10.37 -7.12
CA ALA A 325 -13.95 -10.52 -6.07
C ALA A 325 -14.35 -11.58 -5.03
N MET A 326 -15.62 -11.60 -4.59
CA MET A 326 -16.12 -12.62 -3.67
C MET A 326 -16.11 -14.02 -4.31
N GLU A 327 -16.51 -14.14 -5.57
CA GLU A 327 -16.46 -15.40 -6.31
C GLU A 327 -15.03 -15.95 -6.44
N VAL A 328 -14.09 -15.09 -6.85
CA VAL A 328 -12.67 -15.43 -6.96
C VAL A 328 -12.09 -15.80 -5.59
N ALA A 329 -12.44 -15.07 -4.53
CA ALA A 329 -12.00 -15.38 -3.17
C ALA A 329 -12.48 -16.77 -2.72
N ARG A 330 -13.77 -17.11 -2.96
CA ARG A 330 -14.30 -18.46 -2.67
C ARG A 330 -13.59 -19.53 -3.50
N TRP A 331 -13.32 -19.26 -4.77
CA TRP A 331 -12.59 -20.18 -5.65
C TRP A 331 -11.15 -20.43 -5.15
N ALA A 332 -10.48 -19.39 -4.66
CA ALA A 332 -9.12 -19.47 -4.10
C ALA A 332 -9.06 -20.24 -2.77
N GLY A 333 -10.20 -20.41 -2.08
CA GLY A 333 -10.34 -21.19 -0.86
C GLY A 333 -10.72 -20.37 0.38
N PHE A 334 -10.81 -19.04 0.26
CA PHE A 334 -11.24 -18.19 1.37
C PHE A 334 -12.71 -18.46 1.73
N THR A 335 -13.00 -18.35 3.02
CA THR A 335 -14.37 -18.50 3.58
C THR A 335 -14.96 -17.18 4.04
N HIS A 336 -14.13 -16.15 4.17
CA HIS A 336 -14.50 -14.85 4.68
C HIS A 336 -13.59 -13.75 4.10
N THR A 337 -14.05 -12.51 4.23
CA THR A 337 -13.28 -11.28 4.02
C THR A 337 -13.32 -10.42 5.28
N ASN A 338 -12.37 -9.51 5.47
CA ASN A 338 -12.26 -8.71 6.69
C ASN A 338 -12.78 -7.29 6.48
N LEU A 339 -13.65 -6.84 7.38
CA LEU A 339 -14.08 -5.45 7.47
C LEU A 339 -13.27 -4.72 8.54
N LEU A 340 -12.83 -3.50 8.26
CA LEU A 340 -12.22 -2.60 9.23
C LEU A 340 -13.30 -1.79 9.95
N VAL A 341 -13.49 -2.06 11.24
CA VAL A 341 -14.59 -1.48 12.04
C VAL A 341 -14.08 -0.81 13.30
N ARG A 342 -14.78 0.23 13.79
CA ARG A 342 -14.50 0.82 15.10
C ARG A 342 -14.97 -0.11 16.23
N GLY A 343 -14.15 -0.21 17.28
CA GLY A 343 -14.57 -0.85 18.53
C GLY A 343 -15.68 -0.06 19.21
N GLU A 344 -16.56 -0.76 19.92
CA GLU A 344 -17.57 -0.10 20.74
C GLU A 344 -16.88 0.72 21.85
N LYS A 345 -17.35 1.95 22.08
CA LYS A 345 -16.93 2.74 23.23
C LYS A 345 -17.51 2.09 24.48
N SER A 346 -16.80 1.13 25.06
CA SER A 346 -17.07 0.71 26.43
C SER A 346 -16.81 1.92 27.34
N GLU A 347 -17.86 2.44 27.98
CA GLU A 347 -17.72 3.43 29.05
C GLU A 347 -16.73 2.87 30.10
N GLY A 348 -15.52 3.43 30.17
CA GLY A 348 -14.62 3.24 31.31
C GLY A 348 -13.36 2.40 31.15
N GLN A 349 -12.91 2.00 29.95
CA GLN A 349 -11.66 1.23 29.84
C GLN A 349 -10.43 2.07 29.47
N ARG A 350 -9.81 2.66 30.51
CA ARG A 350 -8.39 3.04 30.50
C ARG A 350 -7.54 1.76 30.59
N SER A 351 -6.97 1.29 29.47
CA SER A 351 -5.73 0.52 29.49
C SER A 351 -5.13 0.41 28.08
N ARG A 352 -4.27 1.37 27.72
CA ARG A 352 -3.38 1.27 26.55
C ARG A 352 -2.33 0.16 26.72
N ASN A 353 -2.00 -0.23 27.96
CA ASN A 353 -0.83 -1.06 28.26
C ASN A 353 -1.02 -2.56 28.10
N ARG A 354 -2.25 -3.09 27.98
CA ARG A 354 -2.49 -4.54 27.89
C ARG A 354 -2.52 -5.06 26.45
N THR A 355 -2.85 -4.21 25.48
CA THR A 355 -3.10 -4.59 24.09
C THR A 355 -1.82 -4.57 23.24
N GLU A 356 -0.95 -3.57 23.42
CA GLU A 356 0.39 -3.56 22.79
C GLU A 356 1.21 -4.77 23.24
N ALA A 357 1.10 -5.15 24.51
CA ALA A 357 1.78 -6.32 25.08
C ALA A 357 1.32 -7.67 24.47
N LEU A 358 0.06 -7.78 24.04
CA LEU A 358 -0.47 -8.99 23.40
C LEU A 358 -0.04 -9.09 21.93
N CYS A 359 -0.08 -7.98 21.19
CA CYS A 359 0.38 -7.93 19.80
C CYS A 359 1.89 -8.23 19.68
N ASP A 360 2.70 -7.67 20.60
CA ASP A 360 4.14 -7.93 20.69
C ASP A 360 4.44 -9.39 21.06
N GLN A 361 3.58 -10.05 21.84
CA GLN A 361 3.76 -11.45 22.22
C GLN A 361 3.49 -12.38 21.05
N GLU A 362 2.41 -12.17 20.29
CA GLU A 362 2.08 -12.95 19.09
C GLU A 362 3.16 -12.81 18.00
N HIS A 363 3.71 -11.60 17.82
CA HIS A 363 4.80 -11.36 16.86
C HIS A 363 6.09 -12.11 17.27
N ARG A 364 6.46 -12.09 18.55
CA ARG A 364 7.61 -12.83 19.09
C ARG A 364 7.45 -14.35 19.06
N GLU A 365 6.22 -14.85 18.98
CA GLU A 365 5.95 -16.29 18.79
C GLU A 365 6.03 -16.69 17.32
N ALA A 366 5.55 -15.85 16.40
CA ALA A 366 5.73 -16.03 14.96
C ALA A 366 7.21 -16.03 14.55
N GLU A 367 8.02 -15.11 15.10
CA GLU A 367 9.48 -15.08 14.88
C GLU A 367 10.20 -16.33 15.41
N ARG A 368 9.68 -16.95 16.48
CA ARG A 368 10.26 -18.16 17.10
C ARG A 368 9.92 -19.45 16.35
N HIS A 369 8.88 -19.45 15.53
CA HIS A 369 8.38 -20.62 14.81
C HIS A 369 8.02 -20.27 13.35
N PRO A 370 9.01 -19.93 12.52
CA PRO A 370 8.79 -19.50 11.13
C PRO A 370 8.13 -20.56 10.24
N ASP A 371 8.27 -21.85 10.60
CA ASP A 371 7.70 -22.98 9.86
C ASP A 371 6.24 -23.31 10.27
N ARG A 372 5.67 -22.58 11.24
CA ARG A 372 4.27 -22.76 11.65
C ARG A 372 3.40 -21.76 10.89
N PRO A 373 2.42 -22.21 10.07
CA PRO A 373 1.50 -21.27 9.42
C PRO A 373 0.79 -20.45 10.49
N TYR A 374 0.80 -19.12 10.33
CA TYR A 374 0.07 -18.22 11.22
C TYR A 374 -1.42 -18.52 11.08
N THR A 375 -2.03 -19.03 12.15
CA THR A 375 -3.45 -19.37 12.14
C THR A 375 -4.24 -18.21 12.72
N TRP A 376 -5.10 -17.62 11.89
CA TRP A 376 -6.02 -16.58 12.29
C TRP A 376 -7.16 -17.21 13.14
N PRO A 377 -7.33 -16.92 14.45
CA PRO A 377 -8.48 -17.41 15.24
C PRO A 377 -9.84 -17.04 14.63
N GLN A 378 -10.55 -18.04 14.09
CA GLN A 378 -11.83 -17.84 13.44
C GLN A 378 -12.90 -17.35 14.44
N ALA A 379 -13.70 -16.36 14.01
CA ALA A 379 -14.91 -15.84 14.66
C ALA A 379 -14.80 -14.70 15.70
N GLU A 380 -13.62 -14.20 16.06
CA GLU A 380 -13.50 -13.04 16.98
C GLU A 380 -12.89 -11.81 16.28
N ARG A 381 -13.44 -10.61 16.59
CA ARG A 381 -12.86 -9.32 16.17
C ARG A 381 -11.43 -9.23 16.67
N ARG A 382 -10.51 -8.76 15.83
CA ARG A 382 -9.09 -8.60 16.20
C ARG A 382 -8.65 -7.18 16.03
N VAL A 383 -7.79 -6.71 16.92
CA VAL A 383 -7.26 -5.35 16.82
C VAL A 383 -6.52 -5.20 15.50
N ALA A 384 -6.89 -4.20 14.71
CA ALA A 384 -6.23 -3.91 13.45
C ALA A 384 -4.85 -3.31 13.73
N LYS A 385 -3.79 -4.01 13.32
CA LYS A 385 -2.42 -3.53 13.44
C LYS A 385 -2.24 -2.22 12.68
N ASN A 386 -1.28 -1.44 13.13
CA ASN A 386 -0.84 -0.20 12.47
C ASN A 386 -1.91 0.88 12.27
N THR A 387 -3.01 0.81 13.00
CA THR A 387 -4.03 1.86 13.03
C THR A 387 -3.75 2.91 14.10
N ASN A 388 -4.31 4.11 13.94
CA ASN A 388 -4.25 5.17 14.95
C ASN A 388 -5.58 5.29 15.69
N ALA A 389 -5.53 5.11 17.00
CA ALA A 389 -6.67 5.34 17.88
C ALA A 389 -6.78 6.85 18.19
N ASP A 390 -7.21 7.63 17.21
CA ASP A 390 -7.63 9.02 17.42
C ASP A 390 -8.98 9.05 18.18
N GLU A 391 -9.70 10.19 18.19
CA GLU A 391 -10.98 10.35 18.91
C GLU A 391 -12.07 9.31 18.56
N GLY A 392 -11.89 8.61 17.44
CA GLY A 392 -12.75 7.55 16.93
C GLY A 392 -12.55 6.16 17.55
N GLY A 393 -11.50 5.96 18.36
CA GLY A 393 -11.25 4.69 19.07
C GLY A 393 -10.41 3.67 18.29
N LEU A 394 -10.21 2.48 18.87
CA LEU A 394 -9.46 1.39 18.26
C LEU A 394 -10.21 0.80 17.05
N LEU A 395 -9.47 0.44 16.01
CA LEU A 395 -10.00 -0.28 14.85
C LEU A 395 -9.77 -1.79 14.98
N TYR A 396 -10.69 -2.56 14.41
CA TYR A 396 -10.69 -4.01 14.44
C TYR A 396 -10.94 -4.59 13.06
N TRP A 397 -10.30 -5.71 12.77
CA TRP A 397 -10.70 -6.61 11.70
C TRP A 397 -11.86 -7.47 12.17
N GLN A 398 -12.99 -7.35 11.48
CA GLN A 398 -14.18 -8.17 11.67
C GLN A 398 -14.34 -9.11 10.48
N PRO A 399 -14.15 -10.42 10.64
CA PRO A 399 -14.36 -11.38 9.57
C PRO A 399 -15.86 -11.46 9.23
N VAL A 400 -16.20 -11.41 7.95
CA VAL A 400 -17.56 -11.60 7.43
C VAL A 400 -17.56 -12.70 6.35
N PRO A 401 -18.55 -13.62 6.35
CA PRO A 401 -18.60 -14.69 5.37
C PRO A 401 -18.66 -14.16 3.92
N LEU A 402 -18.02 -14.87 3.00
CA LEU A 402 -18.09 -14.60 1.56
C LEU A 402 -19.42 -15.04 0.96
#